data_AF-A0A6L9YPM1-F1
#
_entry.id   AF-A0A6L9YPM1-F1
#
_cell.length_a   1.000
_cell.length_b   1.000
_cell.length_c   1.000
_cell.angle_alpha   90.00
_cell.angle_beta   90.00
_cell.angle_gamma   90.00
#
_symmetry.space_group_name_H-M   'P 1'
#
loop_
_entity.id
_entity.type
_entity.pdbx_description
1 polymer ?
#
loop_
_entity_poly.entity_id
_entity_poly.type
_entity_poly.pdbx_seq_one_letter_code
_entity_poly.pdbx_strand_id
1 'polypeptide(L)'
;MSRPIQQMMIKSKQYKIENQQREQVLAELVEHILRTRKVCRPRPGHPLSGIYLEIYQTVQQQLNHKLEEAIDSRYLQITSDQEWASWRDSVFKKVLDEGRLQQLALEAQRHELNTPERFYALTELLNAIKLSGKLYHRGKFSPEVYDDAVNLTLYYVYQNLNHYNREKGKFIAWVNYRLNKMLQKAQQDLTDPFIQAQSGKIVRIKYQLIALIKNTKLDHVIVWITLTIKGLITNKTDAGNVTKILIVLFLLCQLIAKDRTTGDSLVFEMAKATLPLPANLSELTGESLTIETVAQPETELTLYDQVRHYFKEDPENLLQKHIKNHPEATLQVIGLAYLDGKKWQEISDSLGIKISSLNNFFQRNLRKLAPEIKRYIEEELD
;
A
#
# COMPACT_ATOMS: atom_id res chain seq x y z
N MET A 1 13.99 11.14 -23.07
CA MET A 1 15.15 10.30 -23.38
C MET A 1 16.37 10.88 -22.69
N SER A 2 17.07 10.09 -21.89
CA SER A 2 18.37 10.54 -21.38
C SER A 2 19.38 10.59 -22.54
N ARG A 3 19.92 11.78 -22.85
CA ARG A 3 20.99 11.99 -23.86
C ARG A 3 22.12 10.93 -23.83
N PRO A 4 22.53 10.38 -22.66
CA PRO A 4 23.54 9.33 -22.59
C PRO A 4 23.20 8.03 -23.34
N ILE A 5 21.97 7.52 -23.23
CA ILE A 5 21.55 6.25 -23.86
C ILE A 5 21.67 6.34 -25.38
N GLN A 6 21.26 7.48 -25.93
CA GLN A 6 21.30 7.79 -27.36
C GLN A 6 22.73 7.77 -27.90
N GLN A 7 23.66 8.36 -27.16
CA GLN A 7 25.07 8.43 -27.53
C GLN A 7 25.74 7.05 -27.44
N MET A 8 25.45 6.28 -26.39
CA MET A 8 25.95 4.90 -26.24
C MET A 8 25.46 3.98 -27.37
N MET A 9 24.18 4.11 -27.76
CA MET A 9 23.57 3.40 -28.88
C MET A 9 24.20 3.72 -30.25
N ILE A 10 24.59 4.98 -30.49
CA ILE A 10 25.28 5.36 -31.73
C ILE A 10 26.70 4.80 -31.74
N LYS A 11 27.43 4.91 -30.62
CA LYS A 11 28.80 4.40 -30.49
C LYS A 11 28.86 2.88 -30.69
N SER A 12 27.97 2.13 -30.06
CA SER A 12 27.95 0.66 -30.17
C SER A 12 27.68 0.16 -31.59
N LYS A 13 26.91 0.89 -32.40
CA LYS A 13 26.68 0.59 -33.83
C LYS A 13 27.86 0.91 -34.75
N GLN A 14 28.80 1.75 -34.31
CA GLN A 14 29.99 2.12 -35.09
C GLN A 14 31.13 1.10 -34.94
N TYR A 15 31.12 0.27 -33.89
CA TYR A 15 32.14 -0.74 -33.64
C TYR A 15 31.80 -2.09 -34.34
N LYS A 16 32.83 -2.78 -34.84
CA LYS A 16 32.70 -4.14 -35.38
C LYS A 16 32.29 -5.15 -34.29
N ILE A 17 31.64 -6.24 -34.72
CA ILE A 17 31.03 -7.29 -33.87
C ILE A 17 32.04 -7.92 -32.89
N GLU A 18 33.31 -8.05 -33.26
CA GLU A 18 34.37 -8.66 -32.43
C GLU A 18 35.18 -7.66 -31.58
N ASN A 19 34.69 -6.42 -31.42
CA ASN A 19 35.45 -5.39 -30.70
C ASN A 19 35.14 -5.42 -29.20
N GLN A 20 36.17 -5.65 -28.38
CA GLN A 20 36.10 -5.53 -26.91
C GLN A 20 35.52 -4.18 -26.45
N GLN A 21 35.72 -3.11 -27.23
CA GLN A 21 35.14 -1.79 -26.96
C GLN A 21 33.61 -1.77 -27.15
N ARG A 22 33.08 -2.59 -28.07
CA ARG A 22 31.63 -2.73 -28.27
C ARG A 22 30.99 -3.38 -27.04
N GLU A 23 31.55 -4.48 -26.56
CA GLU A 23 31.09 -5.17 -25.35
C GLU A 23 31.08 -4.23 -24.13
N GLN A 24 32.11 -3.41 -23.98
CA GLN A 24 32.19 -2.42 -22.89
C GLN A 24 31.07 -1.37 -22.98
N VAL A 25 30.81 -0.82 -24.17
CA VAL A 25 29.73 0.16 -24.37
C VAL A 25 28.34 -0.47 -24.17
N LEU A 26 28.15 -1.74 -24.55
CA LEU A 26 26.92 -2.48 -24.28
C LEU A 26 26.70 -2.68 -22.78
N ALA A 27 27.76 -3.04 -22.05
CA ALA A 27 27.72 -3.22 -20.61
C ALA A 27 27.35 -1.90 -19.88
N GLU A 28 27.96 -0.77 -20.27
CA GLU A 28 27.63 0.56 -19.75
C GLU A 28 26.16 0.93 -20.03
N LEU A 29 25.67 0.63 -21.22
CA LEU A 29 24.28 0.88 -21.58
C LEU A 29 23.31 0.06 -20.71
N VAL A 30 23.58 -1.22 -20.49
CA VAL A 30 22.76 -2.07 -19.62
C VAL A 30 22.79 -1.59 -18.16
N GLU A 31 23.94 -1.16 -17.65
CA GLU A 31 24.05 -0.56 -16.32
C GLU A 31 23.16 0.68 -16.19
N HIS A 32 23.15 1.54 -17.21
CA HIS A 32 22.32 2.74 -17.22
C HIS A 32 20.81 2.41 -17.27
N ILE A 33 20.40 1.38 -18.03
CA ILE A 33 19.02 0.86 -18.04
C ILE A 33 18.63 0.32 -16.65
N LEU A 34 19.54 -0.39 -15.99
CA LEU A 34 19.33 -0.98 -14.67
C LEU A 34 19.32 0.07 -13.54
N ARG A 35 19.79 1.29 -13.77
CA ARG A 35 19.81 2.36 -12.75
C ARG A 35 18.41 2.69 -12.21
N THR A 36 17.38 2.60 -13.05
CA THR A 36 15.99 2.91 -12.66
C THR A 36 15.15 1.66 -12.31
N ARG A 37 15.80 0.49 -12.14
CA ARG A 37 15.12 -0.78 -11.80
C ARG A 37 14.27 -0.67 -10.54
N LYS A 38 13.22 -1.48 -10.44
CA LYS A 38 12.28 -1.47 -9.31
C LYS A 38 12.62 -2.50 -8.22
N VAL A 39 13.53 -3.43 -8.51
CA VAL A 39 13.91 -4.56 -7.64
C VAL A 39 15.43 -4.70 -7.63
N CYS A 40 15.99 -5.25 -6.54
CA CYS A 40 17.40 -5.41 -6.26
C CYS A 40 18.14 -4.05 -6.22
N ARG A 41 17.63 -3.07 -5.47
CA ARG A 41 18.33 -1.79 -5.29
C ARG A 41 19.33 -1.91 -4.12
N PRO A 42 20.62 -1.55 -4.28
CA PRO A 42 21.54 -1.53 -3.16
C PRO A 42 21.12 -0.45 -2.16
N ARG A 43 21.36 -0.71 -0.86
CA ARG A 43 21.25 0.33 0.16
C ARG A 43 22.56 1.12 0.20
N PRO A 44 22.55 2.41 0.58
CA PRO A 44 23.78 3.18 0.77
C PRO A 44 24.74 2.43 1.71
N GLY A 45 25.98 2.19 1.29
CA GLY A 45 26.98 1.46 2.08
C GLY A 45 26.80 -0.07 2.15
N HIS A 46 25.73 -0.65 1.57
CA HIS A 46 25.50 -2.09 1.56
C HIS A 46 25.31 -2.61 0.13
N PRO A 47 26.34 -3.26 -0.46
CA PRO A 47 26.23 -3.86 -1.78
C PRO A 47 25.19 -5.00 -1.77
N LEU A 48 24.67 -5.32 -2.96
CA LEU A 48 23.78 -6.47 -3.12
C LEU A 48 24.52 -7.76 -2.74
N SER A 49 23.82 -8.64 -2.03
CA SER A 49 24.34 -9.94 -1.60
C SER A 49 23.25 -11.01 -1.69
N GLY A 50 23.67 -12.28 -1.65
CA GLY A 50 22.78 -13.44 -1.69
C GLY A 50 21.85 -13.43 -2.91
N ILE A 51 20.58 -13.76 -2.66
CA ILE A 51 19.54 -13.88 -3.70
C ILE A 51 19.37 -12.59 -4.53
N TYR A 52 19.54 -11.42 -3.91
CA TYR A 52 19.38 -10.13 -4.61
C TYR A 52 20.49 -9.90 -5.65
N LEU A 53 21.72 -10.31 -5.33
CA LEU A 53 22.84 -10.23 -6.25
C LEU A 53 22.68 -11.22 -7.41
N GLU A 54 22.25 -12.45 -7.13
CA GLU A 54 22.01 -13.47 -8.15
C GLU A 54 20.94 -13.04 -9.15
N ILE A 55 19.81 -12.50 -8.65
CA ILE A 55 18.74 -11.98 -9.51
C ILE A 55 19.27 -10.83 -10.36
N TYR A 56 20.00 -9.89 -9.76
CA TYR A 56 20.59 -8.77 -10.48
C TYR A 56 21.53 -9.22 -11.61
N GLN A 57 22.48 -10.12 -11.32
CA GLN A 57 23.44 -10.64 -12.29
C GLN A 57 22.73 -11.41 -13.41
N THR A 58 21.72 -12.22 -13.08
CA THR A 58 20.94 -12.95 -14.09
C THR A 58 20.21 -12.00 -15.02
N VAL A 59 19.58 -10.94 -14.48
CA VAL A 59 18.90 -9.92 -15.28
C VAL A 59 19.90 -9.16 -16.16
N GLN A 60 21.06 -8.79 -15.61
CA GLN A 60 22.12 -8.10 -16.34
C GLN A 60 22.61 -8.94 -17.54
N GLN A 61 22.89 -10.22 -17.32
CA GLN A 61 23.31 -11.14 -18.39
C GLN A 61 22.25 -11.31 -19.47
N GLN A 62 20.98 -11.49 -19.09
CA GLN A 62 19.89 -11.60 -20.06
C GLN A 62 19.64 -10.31 -20.84
N LEU A 63 19.81 -9.14 -20.22
CA LEU A 63 19.73 -7.86 -20.92
C LEU A 63 20.88 -7.68 -21.88
N ASN A 64 22.11 -7.99 -21.47
CA ASN A 64 23.29 -7.96 -22.35
C ASN A 64 23.06 -8.83 -23.58
N HIS A 65 22.69 -10.09 -23.40
CA HIS A 65 22.45 -11.02 -24.49
C HIS A 65 21.35 -10.52 -25.45
N LYS A 66 20.21 -10.08 -24.92
CA LYS A 66 19.14 -9.51 -25.74
C LYS A 66 19.55 -8.23 -26.47
N LEU A 67 20.39 -7.39 -25.86
CA LEU A 67 20.89 -6.18 -26.47
C LEU A 67 21.81 -6.51 -27.62
N GLU A 68 22.71 -7.46 -27.41
CA GLU A 68 23.69 -7.92 -28.39
C GLU A 68 23.02 -8.52 -29.63
N GLU A 69 21.98 -9.35 -29.44
CA GLU A 69 21.16 -9.87 -30.53
C GLU A 69 20.39 -8.77 -31.30
N ALA A 70 19.90 -7.76 -30.58
CA ALA A 70 19.00 -6.77 -31.14
C ALA A 70 19.73 -5.54 -31.72
N ILE A 71 20.99 -5.27 -31.37
CA ILE A 71 21.64 -4.01 -31.73
C ILE A 71 21.97 -3.87 -33.22
N ASP A 72 22.31 -4.99 -33.86
CA ASP A 72 22.55 -5.07 -35.31
C ASP A 72 21.23 -5.26 -36.09
N SER A 73 20.14 -5.53 -35.38
CA SER A 73 18.82 -5.65 -35.96
C SER A 73 18.28 -4.27 -36.38
N ARG A 74 17.72 -4.16 -37.60
CA ARG A 74 16.98 -2.97 -38.05
C ARG A 74 15.79 -2.62 -37.16
N TYR A 75 15.41 -3.49 -36.23
CA TYR A 75 14.22 -3.40 -35.39
C TYR A 75 14.44 -2.76 -34.01
N LEU A 76 15.69 -2.52 -33.55
CA LEU A 76 15.91 -1.80 -32.29
C LEU A 76 15.75 -0.29 -32.48
N GLN A 77 14.50 0.15 -32.59
CA GLN A 77 14.08 1.55 -32.68
C GLN A 77 13.52 2.05 -31.34
N ILE A 78 14.22 1.77 -30.24
CA ILE A 78 13.80 2.29 -28.93
C ILE A 78 14.13 3.78 -28.88
N THR A 79 13.09 4.60 -28.75
CA THR A 79 13.18 6.07 -28.81
C THR A 79 12.84 6.73 -27.48
N SER A 80 12.21 6.00 -26.55
CA SER A 80 11.76 6.54 -25.27
C SER A 80 12.32 5.80 -24.04
N ASP A 81 12.44 6.52 -22.92
CA ASP A 81 12.84 5.92 -21.64
C ASP A 81 11.80 4.90 -21.14
N GLN A 82 10.53 5.04 -21.53
CA GLN A 82 9.44 4.13 -21.17
C GLN A 82 9.57 2.78 -21.88
N GLU A 83 10.00 2.76 -23.14
CA GLU A 83 10.28 1.53 -23.88
C GLU A 83 11.48 0.78 -23.28
N TRP A 84 12.54 1.48 -22.89
CA TRP A 84 13.66 0.89 -22.14
C TRP A 84 13.20 0.31 -20.80
N ALA A 85 12.35 1.02 -20.07
CA ALA A 85 11.77 0.54 -18.82
C ALA A 85 10.90 -0.71 -19.04
N SER A 86 10.09 -0.74 -20.10
CA SER A 86 9.27 -1.89 -20.48
C SER A 86 10.14 -3.10 -20.82
N TRP A 87 11.21 -2.89 -21.60
CA TRP A 87 12.14 -3.94 -21.96
C TRP A 87 12.85 -4.53 -20.75
N ARG A 88 13.36 -3.68 -19.85
CA ARG A 88 13.91 -4.08 -18.56
C ARG A 88 12.91 -4.87 -17.73
N ASP A 89 11.70 -4.32 -17.53
CA ASP A 89 10.65 -4.95 -16.73
C ASP A 89 10.23 -6.30 -17.34
N SER A 90 10.31 -6.47 -18.67
CA SER A 90 10.08 -7.76 -19.35
C SER A 90 11.14 -8.82 -19.00
N VAL A 91 12.40 -8.43 -18.81
CA VAL A 91 13.46 -9.36 -18.40
C VAL A 91 13.28 -9.74 -16.93
N PHE A 92 12.99 -8.76 -16.06
CA PHE A 92 12.65 -9.06 -14.67
C PHE A 92 11.46 -10.01 -14.54
N LYS A 93 10.39 -9.83 -15.33
CA LYS A 93 9.25 -10.77 -15.36
C LYS A 93 9.63 -12.21 -15.66
N LYS A 94 10.64 -12.42 -16.52
CA LYS A 94 11.13 -13.76 -16.86
C LYS A 94 12.00 -14.34 -15.74
N VAL A 95 12.87 -13.53 -15.14
CA VAL A 95 13.78 -13.97 -14.06
C VAL A 95 13.04 -14.18 -12.74
N LEU A 96 12.04 -13.35 -12.42
CA LEU A 96 11.21 -13.46 -11.22
C LEU A 96 10.15 -14.55 -11.38
N ASP A 97 10.62 -15.79 -11.45
CA ASP A 97 9.76 -16.97 -11.44
C ASP A 97 9.23 -17.31 -10.03
N GLU A 98 8.39 -18.35 -9.94
CA GLU A 98 7.82 -18.79 -8.65
C GLU A 98 8.90 -19.18 -7.63
N GLY A 99 10.02 -19.75 -8.10
CA GLY A 99 11.12 -20.20 -7.26
C GLY A 99 11.89 -19.02 -6.65
N ARG A 100 12.25 -18.03 -7.47
CA ARG A 100 12.94 -16.80 -7.04
C ARG A 100 12.08 -15.99 -6.07
N LEU A 101 10.77 -15.88 -6.33
CA LEU A 101 9.84 -15.19 -5.42
C LEU A 101 9.73 -15.91 -4.07
N GLN A 102 9.73 -17.25 -4.07
CA GLN A 102 9.77 -18.03 -2.85
C GLN A 102 11.11 -17.87 -2.11
N GLN A 103 12.24 -17.85 -2.80
CA GLN A 103 13.55 -17.60 -2.18
C GLN A 103 13.61 -16.21 -1.53
N LEU A 104 13.10 -15.17 -2.19
CA LEU A 104 12.98 -13.83 -1.62
C LEU A 104 12.09 -13.81 -0.36
N ALA A 105 11.01 -14.59 -0.36
CA ALA A 105 10.14 -14.72 0.80
C ALA A 105 10.86 -15.38 1.99
N LEU A 106 11.64 -16.44 1.74
CA LEU A 106 12.44 -17.12 2.76
C LEU A 106 13.58 -16.25 3.29
N GLU A 107 14.24 -15.48 2.42
CA GLU A 107 15.29 -14.54 2.84
C GLU A 107 14.70 -13.45 3.73
N ALA A 108 13.54 -12.90 3.35
CA ALA A 108 12.83 -11.96 4.20
C ALA A 108 12.47 -12.60 5.55
N GLN A 109 11.95 -13.84 5.58
CA GLN A 109 11.63 -14.57 6.82
C GLN A 109 12.83 -14.75 7.77
N ARG A 110 14.05 -14.85 7.23
CA ARG A 110 15.27 -15.09 7.99
C ARG A 110 15.67 -13.94 8.91
N HIS A 111 15.33 -12.70 8.53
CA HIS A 111 15.66 -11.52 9.32
C HIS A 111 14.67 -11.33 10.48
N GLU A 112 15.19 -10.90 11.63
CA GLU A 112 14.40 -10.59 12.82
C GLU A 112 13.39 -9.45 12.56
N LEU A 113 12.30 -9.46 13.33
CA LEU A 113 11.27 -8.43 13.27
C LEU A 113 11.89 -7.05 13.56
N ASN A 114 11.40 -6.03 12.85
CA ASN A 114 11.79 -4.63 13.03
C ASN A 114 13.27 -4.29 12.74
N THR A 115 13.98 -5.12 11.97
CA THR A 115 15.35 -4.81 11.49
C THR A 115 15.35 -4.11 10.13
N PRO A 116 16.29 -3.19 9.85
CA PRO A 116 16.39 -2.53 8.54
C PRO A 116 16.62 -3.52 7.39
N GLU A 117 17.27 -4.65 7.67
CA GLU A 117 17.43 -5.77 6.75
C GLU A 117 16.08 -6.40 6.41
N ARG A 118 15.23 -6.62 7.42
CA ARG A 118 13.87 -7.16 7.22
C ARG A 118 13.01 -6.21 6.40
N PHE A 119 13.03 -4.92 6.69
CA PHE A 119 12.30 -3.90 5.92
C PHE A 119 12.75 -3.86 4.47
N TYR A 120 14.07 -3.89 4.23
CA TYR A 120 14.63 -3.99 2.90
C TYR A 120 14.15 -5.25 2.17
N ALA A 121 14.31 -6.42 2.80
CA ALA A 121 13.95 -7.70 2.21
C ALA A 121 12.47 -7.80 1.86
N LEU A 122 11.59 -7.29 2.74
CA LEU A 122 10.16 -7.18 2.50
C LEU A 122 9.84 -6.24 1.35
N THR A 123 10.45 -5.05 1.32
CA THR A 123 10.23 -4.07 0.25
C THR A 123 10.59 -4.65 -1.12
N GLU A 124 11.75 -5.29 -1.21
CA GLU A 124 12.21 -5.95 -2.43
C GLU A 124 11.30 -7.11 -2.84
N LEU A 125 10.83 -7.92 -1.88
CA LEU A 125 9.85 -8.97 -2.13
C LEU A 125 8.53 -8.41 -2.69
N LEU A 126 7.96 -7.39 -2.07
CA LEU A 126 6.68 -6.80 -2.51
C LEU A 126 6.79 -6.18 -3.90
N ASN A 127 7.90 -5.49 -4.19
CA ASN A 127 8.20 -4.96 -5.51
C ASN A 127 8.38 -6.09 -6.54
N ALA A 128 9.06 -7.17 -6.16
CA ALA A 128 9.23 -8.35 -7.00
C ALA A 128 7.89 -9.03 -7.32
N ILE A 129 6.99 -9.16 -6.34
CA ILE A 129 5.65 -9.71 -6.56
C ILE A 129 4.88 -8.87 -7.59
N LYS A 130 4.83 -7.53 -7.42
CA LYS A 130 4.16 -6.62 -8.38
C LYS A 130 4.79 -6.73 -9.78
N LEU A 131 6.11 -6.77 -9.87
CA LEU A 131 6.83 -6.79 -11.15
C LEU A 131 6.71 -8.13 -11.88
N SER A 132 6.69 -9.24 -11.15
CA SER A 132 6.73 -10.61 -11.70
C SER A 132 5.58 -10.96 -12.65
N GLY A 133 4.43 -10.29 -12.50
CA GLY A 133 3.21 -10.61 -13.24
C GLY A 133 2.62 -11.98 -12.89
N LYS A 134 3.00 -12.58 -11.75
CA LYS A 134 2.51 -13.90 -11.29
C LYS A 134 1.22 -13.82 -10.46
N LEU A 135 0.71 -12.61 -10.24
CA LEU A 135 -0.57 -12.40 -9.55
C LEU A 135 -1.76 -12.83 -10.43
N TYR A 136 -2.84 -13.24 -9.77
CA TYR A 136 -4.08 -13.64 -10.42
C TYR A 136 -4.60 -12.54 -11.35
N HIS A 137 -5.01 -12.87 -12.57
CA HIS A 137 -5.40 -11.85 -13.55
C HIS A 137 -6.62 -11.05 -13.09
N ARG A 138 -6.63 -9.75 -13.41
CA ARG A 138 -7.72 -8.82 -13.09
C ARG A 138 -9.09 -9.30 -13.55
N GLY A 139 -9.18 -9.89 -14.74
CA GLY A 139 -10.46 -10.37 -15.27
C GLY A 139 -11.48 -9.23 -15.43
N LYS A 140 -12.64 -9.37 -14.78
CA LYS A 140 -13.79 -8.45 -14.92
C LYS A 140 -13.74 -7.22 -14.02
N PHE A 141 -12.80 -7.17 -13.06
CA PHE A 141 -12.68 -6.05 -12.13
C PHE A 141 -12.11 -4.80 -12.83
N SER A 142 -12.49 -3.62 -12.35
CA SER A 142 -11.88 -2.37 -12.81
C SER A 142 -10.41 -2.30 -12.37
N PRO A 143 -9.55 -1.51 -13.05
CA PRO A 143 -8.16 -1.32 -12.62
C PRO A 143 -8.05 -0.92 -11.14
N GLU A 144 -8.89 0.00 -10.69
CA GLU A 144 -8.84 0.59 -9.35
C GLU A 144 -9.16 -0.46 -8.28
N VAL A 145 -10.26 -1.21 -8.45
CA VAL A 145 -10.68 -2.26 -7.51
C VAL A 145 -9.61 -3.36 -7.42
N TYR A 146 -8.99 -3.69 -8.54
CA TYR A 146 -7.95 -4.70 -8.58
C TYR A 146 -6.66 -4.22 -7.93
N ASP A 147 -6.23 -2.99 -8.20
CA ASP A 147 -5.04 -2.40 -7.60
C ASP A 147 -5.19 -2.29 -6.08
N ASP A 148 -6.37 -1.93 -5.58
CA ASP A 148 -6.70 -1.93 -4.15
C ASP A 148 -6.62 -3.34 -3.56
N ALA A 149 -7.21 -4.34 -4.22
CA ALA A 149 -7.13 -5.73 -3.77
C ALA A 149 -5.70 -6.26 -3.75
N VAL A 150 -4.87 -5.87 -4.73
CA VAL A 150 -3.44 -6.19 -4.77
C VAL A 150 -2.72 -5.52 -3.59
N ASN A 151 -2.93 -4.22 -3.35
CA ASN A 151 -2.30 -3.50 -2.25
C ASN A 151 -2.67 -4.10 -0.89
N LEU A 152 -3.94 -4.41 -0.65
CA LEU A 152 -4.41 -5.09 0.57
C LEU A 152 -3.80 -6.50 0.71
N THR A 153 -3.61 -7.20 -0.41
CA THR A 153 -2.94 -8.51 -0.40
C THR A 153 -1.46 -8.37 -0.04
N LEU A 154 -0.77 -7.37 -0.55
CA LEU A 154 0.65 -7.12 -0.23
C LEU A 154 0.84 -6.70 1.23
N TYR A 155 -0.08 -5.90 1.76
CA TYR A 155 -0.12 -5.59 3.20
C TYR A 155 -0.32 -6.85 4.04
N TYR A 156 -1.24 -7.74 3.63
CA TYR A 156 -1.39 -9.04 4.28
C TYR A 156 -0.10 -9.86 4.24
N VAL A 157 0.59 -9.91 3.09
CA VAL A 157 1.90 -10.59 2.95
C VAL A 157 2.92 -10.00 3.91
N TYR A 158 3.02 -8.66 3.99
CA TYR A 158 3.92 -7.96 4.91
C TYR A 158 3.69 -8.40 6.37
N GLN A 159 2.43 -8.41 6.83
CA GLN A 159 2.08 -8.79 8.20
C GLN A 159 2.21 -10.29 8.49
N ASN A 160 1.94 -11.13 7.50
CA ASN A 160 1.78 -12.58 7.70
C ASN A 160 2.91 -13.40 7.10
N LEU A 161 3.99 -12.77 6.65
CA LEU A 161 5.07 -13.50 6.00
C LEU A 161 5.65 -14.59 6.90
N ASN A 162 5.77 -14.37 8.22
CA ASN A 162 6.27 -15.39 9.15
C ASN A 162 5.39 -16.64 9.23
N HIS A 163 4.11 -16.54 8.87
CA HIS A 163 3.18 -17.67 8.85
C HIS A 163 3.24 -18.48 7.55
N TYR A 164 3.92 -17.98 6.52
CA TYR A 164 4.11 -18.72 5.28
C TYR A 164 4.98 -19.97 5.53
N ASN A 165 4.48 -21.13 5.12
CA ASN A 165 5.19 -22.40 5.19
C ASN A 165 5.30 -23.01 3.80
N ARG A 166 6.54 -23.22 3.32
CA ARG A 166 6.85 -23.83 2.02
C ARG A 166 6.36 -25.26 1.84
N GLU A 167 6.13 -26.01 2.92
CA GLU A 167 5.63 -27.39 2.87
C GLU A 167 4.13 -27.44 2.59
N LYS A 168 3.39 -26.39 2.96
CA LYS A 168 1.94 -26.30 2.75
C LYS A 168 1.56 -25.90 1.33
N GLY A 169 2.52 -25.37 0.56
CA GLY A 169 2.30 -24.98 -0.83
C GLY A 169 3.26 -23.91 -1.30
N LYS A 170 3.18 -23.61 -2.59
CA LYS A 170 4.00 -22.60 -3.25
C LYS A 170 3.65 -21.19 -2.76
N PHE A 171 4.66 -20.33 -2.65
CA PHE A 171 4.49 -18.95 -2.18
C PHE A 171 3.45 -18.16 -2.99
N ILE A 172 3.55 -18.16 -4.32
CA ILE A 172 2.61 -17.41 -5.16
C ILE A 172 1.19 -17.97 -5.10
N ALA A 173 1.01 -19.26 -4.88
CA ALA A 173 -0.33 -19.84 -4.67
C ALA A 173 -0.97 -19.30 -3.37
N TRP A 174 -0.18 -19.16 -2.30
CA TRP A 174 -0.63 -18.57 -1.04
C TRP A 174 -1.01 -17.08 -1.21
N VAL A 175 -0.19 -16.30 -1.93
CA VAL A 175 -0.48 -14.89 -2.24
C VAL A 175 -1.75 -14.77 -3.10
N ASN A 176 -1.87 -15.57 -4.16
CA ASN A 176 -3.03 -15.55 -5.06
C ASN A 176 -4.32 -16.04 -4.38
N TYR A 177 -4.22 -16.98 -3.44
CA TYR A 177 -5.36 -17.38 -2.62
C TYR A 177 -5.90 -16.18 -1.83
N ARG A 178 -5.01 -15.38 -1.21
CA ARG A 178 -5.42 -14.15 -0.53
C ARG A 178 -6.00 -13.13 -1.49
N LEU A 179 -5.36 -12.88 -2.64
CA LEU A 179 -5.86 -11.95 -3.64
C LEU A 179 -7.26 -12.32 -4.11
N ASN A 180 -7.52 -13.59 -4.39
CA ASN A 180 -8.84 -14.07 -4.77
C ASN A 180 -9.89 -13.80 -3.67
N LYS A 181 -9.53 -14.00 -2.39
CA LYS A 181 -10.43 -13.65 -1.27
C LYS A 181 -10.70 -12.14 -1.20
N MET A 182 -9.70 -11.29 -1.45
CA MET A 182 -9.89 -9.84 -1.49
C MET A 182 -10.80 -9.42 -2.65
N LEU A 183 -10.62 -10.01 -3.83
CA LEU A 183 -11.46 -9.75 -5.01
C LEU A 183 -12.90 -10.25 -4.83
N GLN A 184 -13.09 -11.41 -4.19
CA GLN A 184 -14.41 -11.92 -3.83
C GLN A 184 -15.13 -10.98 -2.86
N LYS A 185 -14.41 -10.47 -1.85
CA LYS A 185 -14.96 -9.47 -0.93
C LYS A 185 -15.34 -8.18 -1.66
N ALA A 186 -14.47 -7.66 -2.51
CA ALA A 186 -14.78 -6.48 -3.31
C ALA A 186 -16.01 -6.70 -4.21
N GLN A 187 -16.16 -7.88 -4.80
CA GLN A 187 -17.34 -8.24 -5.57
C GLN A 187 -18.60 -8.28 -4.70
N GLN A 188 -18.51 -8.83 -3.49
CA GLN A 188 -19.62 -8.87 -2.52
C GLN A 188 -20.03 -7.47 -2.10
N ASP A 189 -19.06 -6.61 -1.76
CA ASP A 189 -19.29 -5.22 -1.39
C ASP A 189 -19.96 -4.44 -2.53
N LEU A 190 -19.58 -4.69 -3.80
CA LEU A 190 -20.24 -4.11 -4.96
C LEU A 190 -21.68 -4.62 -5.18
N THR A 191 -21.98 -5.83 -4.76
CA THR A 191 -23.34 -6.42 -4.85
C THR A 191 -24.21 -6.14 -3.64
N ASP A 192 -23.63 -5.61 -2.56
CA ASP A 192 -24.35 -5.34 -1.32
C ASP A 192 -25.40 -4.23 -1.56
N PRO A 193 -26.69 -4.49 -1.30
CA PRO A 193 -27.76 -3.52 -1.52
C PRO A 193 -27.58 -2.22 -0.75
N PHE A 194 -26.96 -2.25 0.43
CA PHE A 194 -26.64 -1.07 1.22
C PHE A 194 -25.52 -0.26 0.57
N ILE A 195 -24.43 -0.90 0.13
CA ILE A 195 -23.33 -0.22 -0.57
C ILE A 195 -23.80 0.32 -1.93
N GLN A 196 -24.66 -0.39 -2.65
CA GLN A 196 -25.29 0.10 -3.87
C GLN A 196 -26.25 1.27 -3.59
N ALA A 197 -27.04 1.21 -2.52
CA ALA A 197 -27.92 2.30 -2.12
C ALA A 197 -27.13 3.53 -1.67
N GLN A 198 -26.02 3.35 -0.93
CA GLN A 198 -25.11 4.43 -0.57
C GLN A 198 -24.41 5.00 -1.81
N SER A 199 -23.85 4.17 -2.67
CA SER A 199 -23.25 4.60 -3.94
C SER A 199 -24.27 5.33 -4.83
N GLY A 200 -25.51 4.85 -4.88
CA GLY A 200 -26.61 5.53 -5.57
C GLY A 200 -26.98 6.87 -4.94
N LYS A 201 -26.92 6.99 -3.60
CA LYS A 201 -27.05 8.28 -2.89
C LYS A 201 -25.89 9.22 -3.21
N ILE A 202 -24.64 8.74 -3.21
CA ILE A 202 -23.45 9.54 -3.59
C ILE A 202 -23.63 10.06 -5.01
N VAL A 203 -24.03 9.21 -5.95
CA VAL A 203 -24.26 9.61 -7.34
C VAL A 203 -25.37 10.67 -7.42
N ARG A 204 -26.49 10.49 -6.70
CA ARG A 204 -27.56 11.50 -6.65
C ARG A 204 -27.10 12.84 -6.06
N ILE A 205 -26.38 12.81 -4.94
CA ILE A 205 -25.84 14.00 -4.28
C ILE A 205 -24.81 14.67 -5.20
N LYS A 206 -23.93 13.91 -5.86
CA LYS A 206 -22.99 14.42 -6.86
C LYS A 206 -23.72 15.20 -7.95
N TYR A 207 -24.79 14.64 -8.53
CA TYR A 207 -25.55 15.35 -9.56
C TYR A 207 -26.30 16.57 -9.03
N GLN A 208 -26.79 16.53 -7.79
CA GLN A 208 -27.39 17.70 -7.12
C GLN A 208 -26.35 18.81 -6.91
N LEU A 209 -25.14 18.47 -6.45
CA LEU A 209 -24.03 19.41 -6.30
C LEU A 209 -23.60 19.99 -7.64
N ILE A 210 -23.47 19.16 -8.69
CA ILE A 210 -23.15 19.64 -10.05
C ILE A 210 -24.22 20.62 -10.55
N ALA A 211 -25.51 20.32 -10.32
CA ALA A 211 -26.61 21.23 -10.66
C ALA A 211 -26.51 22.55 -9.89
N LEU A 212 -26.24 22.51 -8.58
CA LEU A 212 -26.08 23.71 -7.74
C LEU A 212 -24.90 24.58 -8.21
N ILE A 213 -23.75 23.95 -8.45
CA ILE A 213 -22.53 24.63 -8.90
C ILE A 213 -22.75 25.29 -10.25
N LYS A 214 -23.38 24.59 -11.21
CA LYS A 214 -23.66 25.14 -12.55
C LYS A 214 -24.72 26.24 -12.58
N ASN A 215 -25.68 26.18 -11.67
CA ASN A 215 -26.71 27.21 -11.55
C ASN A 215 -26.20 28.50 -10.84
N THR A 216 -25.02 28.44 -10.22
CA THR A 216 -24.39 29.61 -9.58
C THR A 216 -23.71 30.49 -10.65
N LYS A 217 -24.49 31.40 -11.24
CA LYS A 217 -23.99 32.41 -12.20
C LYS A 217 -23.38 33.61 -11.50
N LEU A 218 -22.45 34.28 -12.19
CA LEU A 218 -21.82 35.54 -11.77
C LEU A 218 -22.87 36.59 -11.36
N ASP A 219 -23.98 36.66 -12.09
CA ASP A 219 -25.09 37.60 -11.83
C ASP A 219 -25.70 37.43 -10.43
N HIS A 220 -25.85 36.18 -9.94
CA HIS A 220 -26.40 35.92 -8.61
C HIS A 220 -25.44 36.37 -7.50
N VAL A 221 -24.13 36.20 -7.71
CA VAL A 221 -23.09 36.67 -6.78
C VAL A 221 -23.06 38.20 -6.73
N ILE A 222 -23.16 38.85 -7.88
CA ILE A 222 -23.19 40.32 -7.98
C ILE A 222 -24.44 40.89 -7.30
N VAL A 223 -25.61 40.29 -7.50
CA VAL A 223 -26.85 40.71 -6.84
C VAL A 223 -26.72 40.57 -5.32
N TRP A 224 -26.18 39.46 -4.82
CA TRP A 224 -25.98 39.25 -3.37
C TRP A 224 -25.02 40.26 -2.74
N ILE A 225 -23.88 40.52 -3.40
CA ILE A 225 -22.89 41.53 -2.96
C ILE A 225 -23.54 42.92 -2.96
N THR A 226 -24.34 43.25 -3.98
CA THR A 226 -25.03 44.54 -4.09
C THR A 226 -26.04 44.74 -2.95
N LEU A 227 -26.82 43.70 -2.60
CA LEU A 227 -27.76 43.73 -1.48
C LEU A 227 -27.04 43.90 -0.13
N THR A 228 -25.88 43.27 0.02
CA THR A 228 -25.05 43.38 1.22
C THR A 228 -24.46 44.79 1.38
N ILE A 229 -23.92 45.37 0.30
CA ILE A 229 -23.36 46.74 0.30
C ILE A 229 -24.45 47.79 0.54
N LYS A 230 -25.66 47.58 0.00
CA LYS A 230 -26.81 48.47 0.21
C LYS A 230 -27.43 48.37 1.61
N GLY A 231 -26.90 47.52 2.50
CA GLY A 231 -27.38 47.39 3.88
C GLY A 231 -28.79 46.80 4.01
N LEU A 232 -29.29 46.14 2.96
CA LEU A 232 -30.61 45.50 2.95
C LEU A 232 -30.62 44.14 3.67
N ILE A 233 -29.43 43.61 4.00
CA ILE A 233 -29.26 42.39 4.80
C ILE A 233 -28.84 42.81 6.20
N THR A 234 -29.71 42.55 7.18
CA THR A 234 -29.57 43.03 8.56
C THR A 234 -28.59 42.19 9.39
N ASN A 235 -28.38 40.91 9.05
CA ASN A 235 -27.41 40.04 9.71
C ASN A 235 -26.07 40.01 8.94
N LYS A 236 -25.07 40.73 9.46
CA LYS A 236 -23.73 40.84 8.84
C LYS A 236 -22.94 39.53 8.86
N THR A 237 -23.14 38.67 9.86
CA THR A 237 -22.42 37.40 10.00
C THR A 237 -22.89 36.40 8.93
N ASP A 238 -24.20 36.27 8.76
CA ASP A 238 -24.80 35.38 7.75
C ASP A 238 -24.49 35.87 6.33
N ALA A 239 -24.53 37.19 6.10
CA ALA A 239 -24.16 37.79 4.83
C ALA A 239 -22.72 37.42 4.42
N GLY A 240 -21.79 37.47 5.37
CA GLY A 240 -20.38 37.07 5.16
C GLY A 240 -20.23 35.59 4.81
N ASN A 241 -20.95 34.71 5.52
CA ASN A 241 -20.91 33.27 5.28
C ASN A 241 -21.49 32.90 3.90
N VAL A 242 -22.64 33.47 3.53
CA VAL A 242 -23.24 33.23 2.20
C VAL A 242 -22.34 33.76 1.09
N THR A 243 -21.69 34.91 1.27
CA THR A 243 -20.75 35.45 0.30
C THR A 243 -19.56 34.51 0.08
N LYS A 244 -18.98 33.95 1.16
CA LYS A 244 -17.91 32.94 1.06
C LYS A 244 -18.38 31.70 0.30
N ILE A 245 -19.57 31.18 0.60
CA ILE A 245 -20.14 30.00 -0.07
C ILE A 245 -20.33 30.27 -1.57
N LEU A 246 -20.86 31.44 -1.94
CA LEU A 246 -21.06 31.82 -3.34
C LEU A 246 -19.73 31.94 -4.11
N ILE A 247 -18.69 32.49 -3.48
CA ILE A 247 -17.34 32.55 -4.07
C ILE A 247 -16.79 31.13 -4.29
N VAL A 248 -16.91 30.25 -3.29
CA VAL A 248 -16.45 28.85 -3.40
C VAL A 248 -17.19 28.11 -4.52
N LEU A 249 -18.52 28.23 -4.61
CA LEU A 249 -19.31 27.63 -5.68
C LEU A 249 -18.92 28.15 -7.07
N PHE A 250 -18.64 29.45 -7.18
CA PHE A 250 -18.18 30.05 -8.43
C PHE A 250 -16.79 29.54 -8.85
N LEU A 251 -15.83 29.45 -7.92
CA LEU A 251 -14.51 28.88 -8.17
C LEU A 251 -14.58 27.41 -8.59
N LEU A 252 -15.44 26.62 -7.93
CA LEU A 252 -15.70 25.23 -8.31
C LEU A 252 -16.29 25.13 -9.73
N CYS A 253 -17.19 26.04 -10.11
CA CYS A 253 -17.75 26.09 -11.45
C CYS A 253 -16.66 26.33 -12.51
N GLN A 254 -15.73 27.26 -12.24
CA GLN A 254 -14.59 27.51 -13.14
C GLN A 254 -13.63 26.32 -13.22
N LEU A 255 -13.36 25.65 -12.09
CA LEU A 255 -12.50 24.47 -12.05
C LEU A 255 -13.07 23.32 -12.90
N ILE A 256 -14.37 23.04 -12.77
CA ILE A 256 -15.07 22.01 -13.55
C ILE A 256 -15.07 22.35 -15.05
N ALA A 257 -15.18 23.63 -15.41
CA ALA A 257 -15.12 24.09 -16.80
C ALA A 257 -13.71 23.95 -17.41
N LYS A 258 -12.65 24.11 -16.59
CA LYS A 258 -11.25 24.03 -17.02
C LYS A 258 -10.75 22.60 -17.14
N ASP A 259 -11.05 21.75 -16.16
CA ASP A 259 -10.72 20.32 -16.17
C ASP A 259 -11.88 19.50 -15.63
N ARG A 260 -12.58 18.86 -16.58
CA ARG A 260 -13.74 18.03 -16.30
C ARG A 260 -13.41 16.82 -15.44
N THR A 261 -12.22 16.23 -15.58
CA THR A 261 -11.85 14.99 -14.86
C THR A 261 -11.58 15.26 -13.39
N THR A 262 -10.74 16.25 -13.09
CA THR A 262 -10.45 16.69 -11.72
C THR A 262 -11.69 17.28 -11.05
N GLY A 263 -12.49 18.07 -11.79
CA GLY A 263 -13.76 18.61 -11.29
C GLY A 263 -14.79 17.54 -10.96
N ASP A 264 -15.00 16.55 -11.84
CA ASP A 264 -15.96 15.47 -11.61
C ASP A 264 -15.53 14.53 -10.45
N SER A 265 -14.21 14.40 -10.20
CA SER A 265 -13.65 13.67 -9.07
C SER A 265 -13.86 14.41 -7.75
N LEU A 266 -13.58 15.72 -7.72
CA LEU A 266 -13.76 16.54 -6.52
C LEU A 266 -15.23 16.56 -6.07
N VAL A 267 -16.17 16.74 -7.00
CA VAL A 267 -17.60 16.75 -6.65
C VAL A 267 -18.10 15.37 -6.22
N PHE A 268 -17.46 14.29 -6.67
CA PHE A 268 -17.73 12.94 -6.17
C PHE A 268 -17.28 12.78 -4.72
N GLU A 269 -16.08 13.23 -4.35
CA GLU A 269 -15.59 13.21 -2.97
C GLU A 269 -16.43 14.11 -2.06
N MET A 270 -16.84 15.29 -2.52
CA MET A 270 -17.78 16.15 -1.78
C MET A 270 -19.12 15.46 -1.52
N ALA A 271 -19.63 14.72 -2.50
CA ALA A 271 -20.87 13.94 -2.37
C ALA A 271 -20.73 12.75 -1.41
N LYS A 272 -19.54 12.15 -1.34
CA LYS A 272 -19.21 11.09 -0.37
C LYS A 272 -19.11 11.66 1.05
N ALA A 273 -18.49 12.82 1.22
CA ALA A 273 -18.33 13.50 2.51
C ALA A 273 -19.65 14.03 3.10
N THR A 274 -20.70 14.17 2.28
CA THR A 274 -22.04 14.64 2.71
C THR A 274 -22.96 13.51 3.19
N LEU A 275 -22.57 12.25 3.07
CA LEU A 275 -23.34 11.15 3.65
C LEU A 275 -23.18 11.11 5.17
N PRO A 276 -24.26 10.95 5.95
CA PRO A 276 -24.12 10.58 7.34
C PRO A 276 -23.42 9.22 7.42
N LEU A 277 -22.30 9.14 8.14
CA LEU A 277 -21.68 7.89 8.52
C LEU A 277 -22.77 6.96 9.09
N PRO A 278 -22.87 5.70 8.64
CA PRO A 278 -23.77 4.75 9.28
C PRO A 278 -23.40 4.70 10.77
N ALA A 279 -24.38 4.90 11.65
CA ALA A 279 -24.18 4.82 13.10
C ALA A 279 -23.57 3.48 13.56
N ASN A 280 -23.58 2.45 12.70
CA ASN A 280 -22.98 1.14 12.96
C ASN A 280 -21.53 0.98 12.45
N LEU A 281 -20.90 2.03 11.91
CA LEU A 281 -19.46 2.05 11.62
C LEU A 281 -18.66 2.81 12.68
N SER A 282 -19.29 3.62 13.53
CA SER A 282 -18.61 4.28 14.67
C SER A 282 -18.13 3.30 15.75
N GLU A 283 -18.60 2.05 15.75
CA GLU A 283 -18.03 0.97 16.61
C GLU A 283 -16.86 0.22 15.93
N LEU A 284 -16.58 0.47 14.65
CA LEU A 284 -15.52 -0.21 13.88
C LEU A 284 -14.49 0.74 13.24
N THR A 285 -14.70 2.05 13.34
CA THR A 285 -13.77 3.09 12.88
C THR A 285 -13.31 3.96 14.05
N GLY A 286 -12.64 3.34 15.01
CA GLY A 286 -11.69 4.06 15.86
C GLY A 286 -10.34 4.07 15.17
N GLU A 287 -10.23 4.81 14.06
CA GLU A 287 -8.99 5.38 13.51
C GLU A 287 -9.31 6.02 12.16
N SER A 288 -9.13 7.33 12.13
CA SER A 288 -9.38 8.19 10.97
C SER A 288 -8.29 7.97 9.92
N LEU A 289 -8.68 7.61 8.70
CA LEU A 289 -7.83 7.73 7.52
C LEU A 289 -7.74 9.20 7.12
N THR A 290 -6.74 9.91 7.63
CA THR A 290 -6.27 11.18 7.06
C THR A 290 -5.32 10.87 5.91
N ILE A 291 -5.82 11.01 4.68
CA ILE A 291 -4.98 11.14 3.50
C ILE A 291 -4.74 12.63 3.32
N GLU A 292 -3.54 13.12 3.70
CA GLU A 292 -2.82 14.14 2.93
C GLU A 292 -1.40 14.39 3.47
N THR A 293 -0.47 14.45 2.52
CA THR A 293 0.88 15.04 2.56
C THR A 293 2.03 14.16 3.06
N VAL A 294 2.94 13.87 2.12
CA VAL A 294 4.22 13.19 2.33
C VAL A 294 5.12 14.00 3.25
N ALA A 295 5.38 13.45 4.44
CA ALA A 295 6.64 13.56 5.17
C ALA A 295 7.00 12.16 5.67
N GLN A 296 8.28 11.80 5.62
CA GLN A 296 8.77 10.49 6.10
C GLN A 296 8.45 10.33 7.60
N PRO A 297 8.09 9.14 8.10
CA PRO A 297 8.02 8.97 9.55
C PRO A 297 9.44 8.78 10.08
N GLU A 298 9.88 9.74 10.89
CA GLU A 298 10.53 9.40 12.15
C GLU A 298 9.61 8.41 12.90
N THR A 299 10.23 7.42 13.52
CA THR A 299 9.65 6.15 13.98
C THR A 299 8.43 6.29 14.90
N GLU A 300 7.23 6.48 14.36
CA GLU A 300 5.98 6.22 15.08
C GLU A 300 5.76 4.70 15.12
N LEU A 301 5.77 4.15 16.34
CA LEU A 301 5.46 2.74 16.60
C LEU A 301 4.05 2.44 16.08
N THR A 302 3.88 1.35 15.34
CA THR A 302 2.54 0.94 14.88
C THR A 302 1.68 0.55 16.08
N LEU A 303 0.34 0.57 15.97
CA LEU A 303 -0.58 0.10 17.02
C LEU A 303 -0.21 -1.31 17.53
N TYR A 304 0.29 -2.17 16.65
CA TYR A 304 0.82 -3.47 17.01
C TYR A 304 2.07 -3.39 17.90
N ASP A 305 3.02 -2.52 17.55
CA ASP A 305 4.24 -2.32 18.33
C ASP A 305 3.94 -1.66 19.69
N GLN A 306 2.95 -0.76 19.76
CA GLN A 306 2.48 -0.12 21.00
C GLN A 306 1.81 -1.13 21.95
N VAL A 307 0.89 -1.95 21.45
CA VAL A 307 0.28 -3.05 22.23
C VAL A 307 1.36 -4.04 22.68
N ARG A 308 2.33 -4.37 21.83
CA ARG A 308 3.44 -5.25 22.20
C ARG A 308 4.36 -4.61 23.26
N HIS A 309 4.58 -3.31 23.20
CA HIS A 309 5.34 -2.55 24.20
C HIS A 309 4.65 -2.59 25.56
N TYR A 310 3.34 -2.32 25.62
CA TYR A 310 2.55 -2.44 26.85
C TYR A 310 2.63 -3.85 27.46
N PHE A 311 2.54 -4.89 26.62
CA PHE A 311 2.69 -6.28 27.08
C PHE A 311 4.10 -6.61 27.58
N LYS A 312 5.13 -5.87 27.16
CA LYS A 312 6.52 -6.11 27.58
C LYS A 312 6.86 -5.36 28.86
N GLU A 313 6.50 -4.07 28.94
CA GLU A 313 6.82 -3.22 30.08
C GLU A 313 5.88 -3.47 31.27
N ASP A 314 4.64 -3.93 31.03
CA ASP A 314 3.61 -4.17 32.06
C ASP A 314 3.56 -3.04 33.12
N PRO A 315 3.38 -1.77 32.68
CA PRO A 315 3.63 -0.59 33.52
C PRO A 315 2.76 -0.54 34.78
N GLU A 316 1.57 -1.13 34.73
CA GLU A 316 0.61 -1.18 35.84
C GLU A 316 0.60 -2.54 36.57
N ASN A 317 1.48 -3.47 36.17
CA ASN A 317 1.61 -4.82 36.74
C ASN A 317 0.30 -5.63 36.70
N LEU A 318 -0.53 -5.37 35.68
CA LEU A 318 -1.86 -5.96 35.50
C LEU A 318 -1.81 -7.27 34.69
N LEU A 319 -0.68 -7.55 34.01
CA LEU A 319 -0.51 -8.70 33.13
C LEU A 319 0.08 -9.94 33.82
N GLN A 320 0.45 -9.85 35.10
CA GLN A 320 0.99 -10.99 35.88
C GLN A 320 -0.05 -12.00 36.36
N LYS A 321 -1.33 -11.77 36.07
CA LYS A 321 -2.38 -12.72 36.42
C LYS A 321 -2.17 -14.04 35.68
N HIS A 322 -2.27 -15.16 36.40
CA HIS A 322 -2.00 -16.50 35.88
C HIS A 322 -3.22 -17.43 35.91
N ILE A 323 -3.15 -18.51 35.14
CA ILE A 323 -4.15 -19.59 35.15
C ILE A 323 -4.03 -20.39 36.45
N LYS A 324 -5.16 -20.78 37.05
CA LYS A 324 -5.18 -21.55 38.30
C LYS A 324 -4.29 -22.79 38.19
N ASN A 325 -3.38 -22.96 39.15
CA ASN A 325 -2.35 -24.02 39.24
C ASN A 325 -1.21 -23.94 38.20
N HIS A 326 -1.09 -22.83 37.45
CA HIS A 326 -0.04 -22.59 36.45
C HIS A 326 0.55 -21.18 36.60
N PRO A 327 1.41 -20.93 37.61
CA PRO A 327 2.03 -19.62 37.82
C PRO A 327 2.89 -19.15 36.63
N GLU A 328 3.40 -20.07 35.83
CA GLU A 328 4.16 -19.82 34.59
C GLU A 328 3.32 -19.30 33.42
N ALA A 329 1.99 -19.49 33.46
CA ALA A 329 1.06 -19.12 32.41
C ALA A 329 0.38 -17.79 32.71
N THR A 330 1.17 -16.73 32.82
CA THR A 330 0.67 -15.36 33.02
C THR A 330 0.02 -14.81 31.74
N LEU A 331 -0.86 -13.82 31.89
CA LEU A 331 -1.46 -13.13 30.76
C LEU A 331 -0.41 -12.45 29.89
N GLN A 332 0.67 -11.95 30.50
CA GLN A 332 1.83 -11.40 29.81
C GLN A 332 2.50 -12.45 28.92
N VAL A 333 2.83 -13.62 29.46
CA VAL A 333 3.51 -14.70 28.72
C VAL A 333 2.64 -15.23 27.58
N ILE A 334 1.35 -15.44 27.84
CA ILE A 334 0.40 -15.90 26.82
C ILE A 334 0.19 -14.83 25.74
N GLY A 335 0.09 -13.56 26.15
CA GLY A 335 -0.11 -12.43 25.25
C GLY A 335 1.09 -12.14 24.37
N LEU A 336 2.30 -12.12 24.94
CA LEU A 336 3.54 -11.99 24.18
C LEU A 336 3.73 -13.17 23.22
N ALA A 337 3.47 -14.41 23.66
CA ALA A 337 3.51 -15.59 22.79
C ALA A 337 2.53 -15.48 21.61
N TYR A 338 1.32 -14.97 21.86
CA TYR A 338 0.31 -14.76 20.83
C TYR A 338 0.69 -13.62 19.88
N LEU A 339 1.21 -12.50 20.39
CA LEU A 339 1.71 -11.37 19.59
C LEU A 339 2.92 -11.79 18.76
N ASP A 340 3.83 -12.58 19.31
CA ASP A 340 4.98 -13.16 18.60
C ASP A 340 4.57 -14.24 17.56
N GLY A 341 3.28 -14.45 17.34
CA GLY A 341 2.73 -15.27 16.25
C GLY A 341 2.64 -16.77 16.54
N LYS A 342 2.80 -17.20 17.81
CA LYS A 342 2.60 -18.61 18.17
C LYS A 342 1.13 -18.99 18.08
N LYS A 343 0.85 -20.17 17.52
CA LYS A 343 -0.52 -20.69 17.48
C LYS A 343 -0.97 -21.13 18.87
N TRP A 344 -2.28 -21.09 19.13
CA TRP A 344 -2.86 -21.61 20.36
C TRP A 344 -2.45 -23.06 20.69
N GLN A 345 -2.24 -23.89 19.67
CA GLN A 345 -1.71 -25.25 19.83
C GLN A 345 -0.27 -25.24 20.37
N GLU A 346 0.61 -24.42 19.80
CA GLU A 346 2.02 -24.31 20.21
C GLU A 346 2.13 -23.74 21.63
N ILE A 347 1.28 -22.78 21.99
CA ILE A 347 1.19 -22.22 23.35
C ILE A 347 0.68 -23.28 24.34
N SER A 348 -0.36 -24.01 23.96
CA SER A 348 -0.92 -25.16 24.71
C SER A 348 0.13 -26.22 24.99
N ASP A 349 0.89 -26.61 23.97
CA ASP A 349 1.91 -27.64 24.07
C ASP A 349 3.09 -27.16 24.92
N SER A 350 3.46 -25.87 24.83
CA SER A 350 4.55 -25.30 25.63
C SER A 350 4.23 -25.12 27.12
N LEU A 351 2.96 -24.83 27.45
CA LEU A 351 2.52 -24.59 28.83
C LEU A 351 1.83 -25.81 29.45
N GLY A 352 1.56 -26.86 28.67
CA GLY A 352 0.84 -28.05 29.12
C GLY A 352 -0.64 -27.79 29.48
N ILE A 353 -1.24 -26.72 28.96
CA ILE A 353 -2.61 -26.28 29.30
C ILE A 353 -3.52 -26.47 28.09
N LYS A 354 -4.71 -27.07 28.30
CA LYS A 354 -5.71 -27.23 27.24
C LYS A 354 -6.05 -25.89 26.57
N ILE A 355 -6.10 -25.88 25.24
CA ILE A 355 -6.43 -24.71 24.40
C ILE A 355 -7.70 -23.99 24.87
N SER A 356 -8.74 -24.75 25.25
CA SER A 356 -9.99 -24.18 25.75
C SER A 356 -9.80 -23.37 27.03
N SER A 357 -8.94 -23.83 27.95
CA SER A 357 -8.61 -23.11 29.18
C SER A 357 -7.75 -21.87 28.90
N LEU A 358 -6.76 -21.99 28.01
CA LEU A 358 -5.90 -20.87 27.59
C LEU A 358 -6.69 -19.75 26.90
N ASN A 359 -7.47 -20.08 25.88
CA ASN A 359 -8.22 -19.10 25.11
C ASN A 359 -9.29 -18.42 25.96
N ASN A 360 -10.02 -19.17 26.80
CA ASN A 360 -11.00 -18.59 27.72
C ASN A 360 -10.34 -17.68 28.76
N PHE A 361 -9.19 -18.07 29.31
CA PHE A 361 -8.44 -17.21 30.23
C PHE A 361 -7.96 -15.92 29.54
N PHE A 362 -7.33 -16.06 28.37
CA PHE A 362 -6.81 -14.93 27.60
C PHE A 362 -7.92 -13.94 27.22
N GLN A 363 -9.00 -14.40 26.58
CA GLN A 363 -10.09 -13.53 26.16
C GLN A 363 -10.78 -12.83 27.34
N ARG A 364 -11.00 -13.54 28.46
CA ARG A 364 -11.70 -12.96 29.63
C ARG A 364 -10.89 -11.87 30.30
N ASN A 365 -9.57 -12.01 30.38
CA ASN A 365 -8.74 -10.97 30.98
C ASN A 365 -8.43 -9.85 29.98
N LEU A 366 -8.26 -10.17 28.69
CA LEU A 366 -8.07 -9.16 27.64
C LEU A 366 -9.28 -8.21 27.55
N ARG A 367 -10.52 -8.72 27.62
CA ARG A 367 -11.72 -7.85 27.64
C ARG A 367 -11.76 -6.89 28.85
N LYS A 368 -11.15 -7.27 29.97
CA LYS A 368 -11.10 -6.44 31.17
C LYS A 368 -10.03 -5.37 31.09
N LEU A 369 -8.91 -5.68 30.42
CA LEU A 369 -7.76 -4.80 30.29
C LEU A 369 -7.76 -3.98 29.01
N ALA A 370 -8.59 -4.32 28.02
CA ALA A 370 -8.70 -3.58 26.77
C ALA A 370 -8.94 -2.06 26.95
N PRO A 371 -9.77 -1.60 27.91
CA PRO A 371 -9.94 -0.16 28.16
C PRO A 371 -8.66 0.51 28.68
N GLU A 372 -7.90 -0.15 29.55
CA GLU A 372 -6.65 0.41 30.11
C GLU A 372 -5.50 0.39 29.11
N ILE A 373 -5.36 -0.69 28.33
CA ILE A 373 -4.40 -0.76 27.22
C ILE A 373 -4.67 0.36 26.22
N LYS A 374 -5.96 0.59 25.90
CA LYS A 374 -6.38 1.67 25.00
C LYS A 374 -6.04 3.04 25.59
N ARG A 375 -6.35 3.28 26.87
CA ARG A 375 -6.03 4.54 27.55
C ARG A 375 -4.52 4.81 27.57
N TYR A 376 -3.69 3.82 27.90
CA TYR A 376 -2.23 3.94 27.90
C TYR A 376 -1.68 4.34 26.53
N ILE A 377 -2.19 3.70 25.47
CA ILE A 377 -1.79 3.98 24.09
C ILE A 377 -2.24 5.38 23.64
N GLU A 378 -3.43 5.81 24.07
CA GLU A 378 -3.96 7.15 23.77
C GLU A 378 -3.24 8.26 24.56
N GLU A 379 -2.76 7.99 25.79
CA GLU A 379 -2.00 8.94 26.63
C GLU A 379 -0.54 9.11 26.18
N GLU A 380 0.07 8.13 25.50
CA GLU A 380 1.40 8.27 24.88
C GLU A 380 1.40 9.11 23.58
N LEU A 381 0.22 9.51 23.08
CA LEU A 381 0.02 10.30 21.85
C LEU A 381 -0.20 11.82 22.10
N ASP A 382 -0.32 12.25 23.35
CA ASP A 382 -0.35 13.67 23.78
C ASP A 382 1.04 14.12 24.30
#